data_AF-A0A2M7V918-F1
#
_entry.id   AF-A0A2M7V918-F1
#
_cell.length_a   1.000
_cell.length_b   1.000
_cell.length_c   1.000
_cell.angle_alpha   90.00
_cell.angle_beta   90.00
_cell.angle_gamma   90.00
#
_symmetry.space_group_name_H-M   'P 1'
#
loop_
_entity.id
_entity.type
_entity.pdbx_description
1 polymer ?
#
loop_
_entity_poly.entity_id
_entity_poly.type
_entity_poly.pdbx_seq_one_letter_code
_entity_poly.pdbx_strand_id
1 'polypeptide(L)' 'METRPLADKMRPANFDEFFGQEEIVGEGKLLRKLIEIDQLSSLVFWGPPGVGKTSLAHIIAEST' A
#
# COMPACT_ATOMS: atom_id res chain seq x y z
N MET A 1 3.07 -20.55 -19.13
CA MET A 1 2.09 -19.58 -18.58
C MET A 1 2.11 -19.74 -17.08
N GLU A 2 2.72 -18.81 -16.35
CA GLU A 2 2.79 -18.94 -14.89
C GLU A 2 1.40 -18.75 -14.26
N THR A 3 0.95 -19.77 -13.54
CA THR A 3 -0.25 -19.73 -12.71
C THR A 3 0.00 -18.90 -11.46
N ARG A 4 -0.09 -17.58 -11.58
CA ARG A 4 -0.09 -16.69 -10.41
C ARG A 4 -1.39 -16.85 -9.59
N PRO A 5 -1.31 -16.92 -8.25
CA PRO A 5 -2.49 -16.93 -7.36
C PRO A 5 -3.40 -15.72 -7.58
N LEU A 6 -4.70 -15.87 -7.27
CA LEU A 6 -5.66 -14.75 -7.39
C LEU A 6 -5.26 -13.55 -6.52
N ALA A 7 -4.77 -13.81 -5.31
CA ALA A 7 -4.33 -12.76 -4.39
C ALA A 7 -3.22 -11.87 -5.00
N ASP A 8 -2.33 -12.45 -5.79
CA ASP A 8 -1.27 -11.68 -6.47
C ASP A 8 -1.83 -10.92 -7.68
N LYS A 9 -2.83 -11.47 -8.38
CA LYS A 9 -3.50 -10.80 -9.49
C LYS A 9 -4.37 -9.61 -9.05
N MET A 10 -4.94 -9.70 -7.85
CA MET A 10 -5.81 -8.67 -7.26
C MET A 10 -5.04 -7.69 -6.37
N ARG A 11 -3.70 -7.78 -6.34
CA ARG A 11 -2.90 -6.85 -5.55
C ARG A 11 -3.03 -5.45 -6.16
N PRO A 12 -3.41 -4.43 -5.37
CA PRO A 12 -3.59 -3.08 -5.88
C PRO A 12 -2.25 -2.48 -6.34
N ALA A 13 -2.29 -1.75 -7.46
CA ALA A 13 -1.11 -1.14 -8.07
C ALA A 13 -0.83 0.28 -7.58
N ASN A 14 -1.85 0.96 -7.07
CA ASN A 14 -1.79 2.33 -6.57
C ASN A 14 -2.73 2.49 -5.38
N PHE A 15 -2.69 3.66 -4.75
CA PHE A 15 -3.52 3.93 -3.60
C PHE A 15 -5.02 4.05 -3.90
N ASP A 16 -5.41 4.38 -5.12
CA ASP A 16 -6.84 4.50 -5.50
C ASP A 16 -7.50 3.12 -5.60
N GLU A 17 -6.68 2.07 -5.84
CA GLU A 17 -7.08 0.67 -5.79
C GLU A 17 -6.97 0.06 -4.37
N PHE A 18 -6.39 0.79 -3.40
CA PHE A 18 -6.16 0.27 -2.04
C PHE A 18 -7.35 0.54 -1.11
N PHE A 19 -8.13 -0.51 -0.87
CA PHE A 19 -9.38 -0.42 -0.10
C PHE A 19 -9.20 -0.56 1.43
N GLY A 20 -9.91 0.27 2.19
CA GLY A 20 -10.19 0.05 3.62
C GLY A 20 -9.16 0.63 4.60
N GLN A 21 -8.20 1.41 4.12
CA GLN A 21 -7.17 2.08 4.95
C GLN A 21 -7.13 3.60 4.71
N GLU A 22 -8.24 4.19 4.28
CA GLU A 22 -8.37 5.61 3.89
C GLU A 22 -8.07 6.56 5.06
N GLU A 23 -8.31 6.14 6.30
CA GLU A 23 -7.96 6.94 7.47
C GLU A 23 -6.45 7.16 7.63
N ILE A 24 -5.64 6.23 7.12
CA ILE A 24 -4.18 6.23 7.23
C ILE A 24 -3.54 6.75 5.94
N VAL A 25 -3.97 6.23 4.78
CA VAL A 25 -3.33 6.47 3.47
C VAL A 25 -4.26 7.12 2.44
N GLY A 26 -5.44 7.56 2.85
CA GLY A 26 -6.33 8.33 2.00
C GLY A 26 -5.72 9.66 1.57
N GLU A 27 -6.33 10.27 0.58
CA GLU A 27 -5.91 11.58 0.07
C GLU A 27 -5.80 12.61 1.20
N GLY A 28 -4.72 13.40 1.19
CA GLY A 28 -4.50 14.45 2.17
C GLY A 28 -3.99 13.98 3.54
N LYS A 29 -3.97 12.68 3.82
CA LYS A 29 -3.45 12.11 5.08
C LYS A 29 -1.94 12.28 5.18
N LEU A 30 -1.46 12.35 6.43
CA LEU A 30 -0.03 12.58 6.71
C LEU A 30 0.85 11.51 6.05
N LEU A 31 0.53 10.23 6.24
CA LEU A 31 1.34 9.15 5.68
C LEU A 31 1.36 9.20 4.14
N ARG A 32 0.20 9.42 3.51
CA ARG A 32 0.09 9.56 2.05
C ARG A 32 0.96 10.71 1.52
N LYS A 33 0.88 11.89 2.15
CA LYS A 33 1.72 13.05 1.78
C LYS A 33 3.21 12.78 1.91
N LEU A 34 3.63 12.11 2.99
CA LEU A 34 5.05 11.77 3.20
C LEU A 34 5.58 10.81 2.15
N ILE A 35 4.75 9.87 1.69
CA ILE A 35 5.08 8.96 0.59
C ILE A 35 5.19 9.75 -0.72
N GLU A 36 4.20 10.59 -1.04
CA GLU A 36 4.16 11.35 -2.29
C GLU A 36 5.32 12.35 -2.48
N ILE A 37 5.89 12.86 -1.38
CA ILE A 37 7.04 13.78 -1.41
C ILE A 37 8.39 13.09 -1.19
N ASP A 38 8.42 11.75 -1.16
CA ASP A 38 9.61 10.92 -0.92
C ASP A 38 10.38 11.29 0.37
N GLN A 39 9.65 11.57 1.45
CA GLN A 39 10.22 11.88 2.78
C GLN A 39 9.88 10.83 3.82
N LEU A 40 9.66 9.59 3.37
CA LEU A 40 9.33 8.48 4.24
C LEU A 40 10.57 7.99 4.98
N SER A 41 10.49 7.87 6.31
CA SER A 41 11.47 7.14 7.11
C SER A 41 11.12 5.65 7.20
N SER A 42 11.93 4.87 7.92
CA SER A 42 11.64 3.44 8.17
C SER A 42 10.28 3.27 8.86
N LEU A 43 9.41 2.43 8.29
CA LEU A 43 8.09 2.11 8.82
C LEU A 43 7.95 0.65 9.25
N VAL A 44 7.10 0.40 10.23
CA VAL A 44 6.66 -0.95 10.61
C VAL A 44 5.15 -1.02 10.44
N PHE A 45 4.68 -1.86 9.51
CA PHE A 45 3.25 -2.15 9.35
C PHE A 45 2.84 -3.31 10.26
N TRP A 46 1.90 -3.05 11.17
CA TRP A 46 1.35 -4.04 12.09
C TRP A 46 -0.16 -4.18 11.90
N GLY A 47 -0.67 -5.41 12.06
CA GLY A 47 -2.09 -5.71 12.01
C GLY A 47 -2.37 -7.18 11.64
N PRO A 48 -3.65 -7.61 11.70
CA PRO A 48 -4.08 -8.97 11.38
C PRO A 48 -3.67 -9.45 9.97
N PRO A 49 -3.65 -10.76 9.69
CA PRO A 49 -3.36 -11.26 8.34
C PRO A 49 -4.41 -10.74 7.33
N GLY A 50 -3.98 -10.47 6.09
CA GLY A 50 -4.88 -10.06 5.00
C GLY A 50 -5.30 -8.57 4.97
N VAL A 51 -4.86 -7.72 5.92
CA VAL A 51 -5.25 -6.29 5.97
C VAL A 51 -4.49 -5.36 5.00
N GLY A 52 -3.73 -5.92 4.05
CA GLY A 52 -3.07 -5.12 3.00
C GLY A 52 -1.67 -4.58 3.32
N LYS A 53 -1.01 -5.01 4.41
CA LYS A 53 0.36 -4.55 4.77
C LYS A 53 1.38 -4.72 3.64
N THR A 54 1.45 -5.92 3.05
CA THR A 54 2.38 -6.23 1.96
C THR A 54 1.99 -5.50 0.68
N SER A 55 0.70 -5.32 0.43
CA SER A 55 0.21 -4.54 -0.72
C SER A 55 0.58 -3.07 -0.58
N LEU A 56 0.43 -2.48 0.61
CA LEU A 56 0.81 -1.10 0.88
C LEU A 56 2.31 -0.88 0.72
N ALA A 57 3.14 -1.79 1.24
CA ALA A 57 4.58 -1.74 1.03
C ALA A 57 4.96 -1.76 -0.46
N HIS A 58 4.23 -2.55 -1.27
CA HIS A 58 4.42 -2.60 -2.71
C HIS A 58 4.03 -1.28 -3.39
N ILE A 59 2.86 -0.72 -3.06
CA ILE A 59 2.41 0.55 -3.63
C ILE A 59 3.43 1.65 -3.34
N ILE A 60 3.95 1.72 -2.11
CA ILE A 60 4.98 2.69 -1.73
C ILE A 60 6.25 2.50 -2.58
N ALA A 61 6.71 1.26 -2.75
CA ALA A 61 7.90 0.95 -3.53
C ALA A 61 7.77 1.30 -5.02
N GLU A 62 6.56 1.30 -5.59
CA GLU A 62 6.29 1.69 -6.98
C GLU A 62 5.97 3.20 -7.13
N SER A 63 5.77 3.92 -6.01
CA SER A 63 5.45 5.35 -6.01
C SER A 63 6.68 6.26 -5.91
N THR A 64 7.84 5.69 -5.57
CA THR A 64 9.17 6.34 -5.51
C THR A 64 10.03 5.82 -6.66
#